data_AF-A0A1H6SCR7-F1
#
_entry.id   AF-A0A1H6SCR7-F1
#
_cell.length_a   1.000
_cell.length_b   1.000
_cell.length_c   1.000
_cell.angle_alpha   90.00
_cell.angle_beta   90.00
_cell.angle_gamma   90.00
#
_symmetry.space_group_name_H-M   'P 1'
#
loop_
_entity.id
_entity.type
_entity.pdbx_description
1 polymer ?
#
loop_
_entity_poly.entity_id
_entity_poly.type
_entity_poly.pdbx_seq_one_letter_code
_entity_poly.pdbx_strand_id
1 'polypeptide(L)'
;MAELNYVQMMRESLEKKIRILEEIRLLNREQNQILQDDNATPDQFDDNIDKKQKLIDQLTGLDNGFQQMYNRVREALHTNRAAYADEIRKMQMYIREITDLSATIQAQEKRNKQLAETKFSNIRSKAKEVRKSQKAVNTYYKTMMDRNYVDPQFYDSKK
;
A
#
# COMPACT_ATOMS: atom_id res chain seq x y z
N MET A 1 39.20 0.40 17.60
CA MET A 1 39.01 1.23 16.38
C MET A 1 37.98 0.61 15.44
N ALA A 2 38.15 -0.63 14.95
CA ALA A 2 37.19 -1.25 14.02
C ALA A 2 35.79 -1.53 14.64
N GLU A 3 35.73 -2.02 15.87
CA GLU A 3 34.47 -2.35 16.55
C GLU A 3 33.61 -1.11 16.85
N LEU A 4 34.22 -0.01 17.30
CA LEU A 4 33.52 1.27 17.49
C LEU A 4 32.91 1.78 16.19
N ASN A 5 33.64 1.62 15.07
CA ASN A 5 33.12 1.99 13.74
C ASN A 5 31.88 1.15 13.38
N TYR A 6 31.91 -0.17 13.61
CA TYR A 6 30.74 -1.02 13.38
C TYR A 6 29.54 -0.63 14.26
N VAL A 7 29.76 -0.28 15.53
CA VAL A 7 28.67 0.19 16.42
C VAL A 7 28.09 1.52 15.94
N GLN A 8 28.93 2.45 15.46
CA GLN A 8 28.48 3.69 14.85
C GLN A 8 27.67 3.44 13.56
N MET A 9 28.14 2.56 12.68
CA MET A 9 27.40 2.17 11.48
C MET A 9 26.06 1.51 11.81
N MET A 10 25.97 0.73 12.89
CA MET A 10 24.70 0.19 13.37
C MET A 10 23.73 1.30 13.79
N ARG A 11 24.22 2.30 14.54
CA ARG A 11 23.41 3.47 14.91
C ARG A 11 22.92 4.21 13.66
N GLU A 12 23.79 4.45 12.70
CA GLU A 12 23.44 5.13 11.44
C GLU A 12 22.42 4.34 10.63
N SER A 13 22.52 3.00 10.62
CA SER A 13 21.50 2.13 9.99
C SER A 13 20.13 2.33 10.62
N LEU A 14 20.03 2.43 11.96
CA LEU A 14 18.77 2.71 12.65
C LEU A 14 18.23 4.11 12.31
N GLU A 15 19.10 5.12 12.28
CA GLU A 15 18.72 6.48 11.88
C GLU A 15 18.17 6.51 10.44
N LYS A 16 18.79 5.76 9.52
CA LYS A 16 18.29 5.63 8.15
C LYS A 16 16.95 4.90 8.08
N LYS A 17 16.73 3.86 8.90
CA LYS A 17 15.42 3.19 9.00
C LYS A 17 14.32 4.16 9.43
N ILE A 18 14.59 5.02 10.42
CA ILE A 18 13.63 6.06 10.86
C ILE A 18 13.22 6.95 9.69
N ARG A 19 14.18 7.46 8.91
CA ARG A 19 13.89 8.31 7.75
C ARG A 19 13.02 7.60 6.70
N ILE A 20 13.33 6.34 6.40
CA ILE A 20 12.54 5.54 5.45
C ILE A 20 11.12 5.28 5.99
N LEU A 21 10.97 4.98 7.29
CA LEU A 21 9.65 4.79 7.90
C LEU A 21 8.84 6.07 7.87
N GLU A 22 9.47 7.23 8.09
CA GLU A 22 8.83 8.54 7.95
C GLU A 22 8.33 8.78 6.51
N GLU A 23 9.13 8.44 5.49
CA GLU A 23 8.70 8.50 4.09
C GLU A 23 7.51 7.56 3.81
N ILE A 24 7.54 6.32 4.30
CA ILE A 24 6.41 5.38 4.18
C ILE A 24 5.16 5.95 4.86
N ARG A 25 5.30 6.57 6.03
CA ARG A 25 4.18 7.21 6.76
C ARG A 25 3.57 8.34 5.93
N LEU A 26 4.38 9.13 5.22
CA LEU A 26 3.90 10.18 4.32
C LEU A 26 3.20 9.58 3.09
N LEU A 27 3.78 8.56 2.45
CA LEU A 27 3.15 7.86 1.33
C LEU A 27 1.82 7.21 1.74
N ASN A 28 1.66 6.77 2.99
CA ASN A 28 0.38 6.28 3.48
C ASN A 28 -0.67 7.39 3.65
N ARG A 29 -0.27 8.60 4.02
CA ARG A 29 -1.17 9.75 4.02
C ARG A 29 -1.56 10.15 2.60
N GLU A 30 -0.61 10.13 1.67
CA GLU A 30 -0.87 10.38 0.24
C GLU A 30 -1.82 9.31 -0.34
N GLN A 31 -1.58 8.02 -0.07
CA GLN A 31 -2.45 6.93 -0.49
C GLN A 31 -3.89 7.13 0.02
N ASN A 32 -4.03 7.59 1.27
CA ASN A 32 -5.32 7.89 1.86
C ASN A 32 -6.06 8.99 1.08
N GLN A 33 -5.35 10.04 0.66
CA GLN A 33 -5.87 11.14 -0.15
C GLN A 33 -6.27 10.65 -1.56
N ILE A 34 -5.41 9.88 -2.23
CA ILE A 34 -5.69 9.25 -3.53
C ILE A 34 -6.96 8.37 -3.47
N LEU A 35 -7.11 7.60 -2.39
CA LEU A 35 -8.27 6.75 -2.21
C LEU A 35 -9.56 7.55 -1.94
N GLN A 36 -9.48 8.74 -1.36
CA GLN A 36 -10.65 9.59 -1.12
C GLN A 36 -11.01 10.50 -2.29
N ASP A 37 -10.07 10.81 -3.18
CA ASP A 37 -10.32 11.63 -4.36
C ASP A 37 -11.01 10.83 -5.47
N ASP A 38 -12.20 11.26 -5.87
CA ASP A 38 -12.97 10.65 -6.96
C ASP A 38 -12.34 10.88 -8.34
N ASN A 39 -11.47 11.87 -8.47
CA ASN A 39 -10.76 12.19 -9.72
C ASN A 39 -9.38 11.53 -9.82
N ALA A 40 -8.91 10.88 -8.75
CA ALA A 40 -7.62 10.23 -8.76
C ALA A 40 -7.57 9.11 -9.81
N THR A 41 -6.46 9.02 -10.53
CA THR A 41 -6.25 8.00 -11.56
C THR A 41 -5.72 6.70 -10.95
N PRO A 42 -5.93 5.55 -11.63
CA PRO A 42 -5.28 4.29 -11.25
C PRO A 42 -3.75 4.41 -11.16
N ASP A 43 -3.14 5.11 -12.12
CA ASP A 43 -1.68 5.30 -12.18
C ASP A 43 -1.13 6.00 -10.93
N GLN A 44 -1.86 6.99 -10.38
CA GLN A 44 -1.44 7.66 -9.13
C GLN A 44 -1.41 6.69 -7.94
N PHE A 45 -2.36 5.76 -7.88
CA PHE A 45 -2.39 4.74 -6.84
C PHE A 45 -1.24 3.74 -7.03
N ASP A 46 -1.01 3.27 -8.26
CA ASP A 46 0.06 2.33 -8.58
C ASP A 46 1.44 2.94 -8.31
N ASP A 47 1.69 4.20 -8.71
CA ASP A 47 2.91 4.93 -8.40
C ASP A 47 3.18 5.03 -6.90
N ASN A 48 2.13 5.28 -6.10
CA ASN A 48 2.24 5.34 -4.64
C ASN A 48 2.64 3.96 -4.06
N ILE A 49 2.01 2.87 -4.54
CA ILE A 49 2.35 1.51 -4.12
C ILE A 49 3.80 1.16 -4.49
N ASP A 50 4.23 1.47 -5.71
CA ASP A 50 5.58 1.19 -6.20
C ASP A 50 6.66 1.94 -5.40
N LYS A 51 6.40 3.22 -5.06
CA LYS A 51 7.28 4.00 -4.18
C LYS A 51 7.39 3.33 -2.81
N LYS A 52 6.27 2.90 -2.21
CA LYS A 52 6.28 2.19 -0.92
C LYS A 52 7.07 0.87 -1.01
N GLN A 53 6.90 0.09 -2.07
CA GLN A 53 7.61 -1.17 -2.24
C GLN A 53 9.14 -0.96 -2.27
N LYS A 54 9.62 0.04 -3.02
CA LYS A 54 11.06 0.39 -3.05
C LYS A 54 11.63 0.74 -1.67
N LEU A 55 10.83 1.41 -0.83
CA LEU A 55 11.24 1.74 0.55
C LEU A 55 11.25 0.51 1.45
N ILE A 56 10.30 -0.41 1.29
CA ILE A 56 10.26 -1.69 2.02
C ILE A 56 11.48 -2.56 1.67
N ASP A 57 11.87 -2.60 0.39
CA ASP A 57 13.06 -3.32 -0.05
C ASP A 57 14.33 -2.74 0.59
N GLN A 58 14.41 -1.40 0.69
CA GLN A 58 15.50 -0.73 1.40
C GLN A 58 15.53 -1.05 2.90
N LEU A 59 14.38 -1.08 3.58
CA LEU A 59 14.29 -1.48 4.99
C LEU A 59 14.81 -2.91 5.19
N THR A 60 14.38 -3.83 4.34
CA THR A 60 14.83 -5.23 4.37
C THR A 60 16.36 -5.33 4.22
N GLY A 61 16.92 -4.54 3.30
CA GLY A 61 18.38 -4.44 3.14
C GLY A 61 19.08 -3.93 4.40
N LEU A 62 18.53 -2.89 5.05
CA LEU A 62 19.08 -2.35 6.29
C LEU A 62 18.96 -3.31 7.47
N ASP A 63 17.88 -4.07 7.57
CA ASP A 63 17.69 -5.13 8.58
C ASP A 63 18.76 -6.21 8.45
N ASN A 64 18.97 -6.70 7.22
CA ASN A 64 19.98 -7.71 6.94
C ASN A 64 21.39 -7.20 7.26
N GLY A 65 21.72 -5.99 6.83
CA GLY A 65 23.02 -5.37 7.13
C GLY A 65 23.23 -5.13 8.63
N PHE A 66 22.18 -4.67 9.33
CA PHE A 66 22.23 -4.46 10.78
C PHE A 66 22.50 -5.77 11.53
N GLN A 67 21.82 -6.87 11.18
CA GLN A 67 22.02 -8.16 11.82
C GLN A 67 23.46 -8.68 11.64
N GLN A 68 24.02 -8.52 10.44
CA GLN A 68 25.41 -8.91 10.16
C GLN A 68 26.40 -8.09 10.99
N MET A 69 26.20 -6.78 11.11
CA MET A 69 27.05 -5.92 11.95
C MET A 69 26.92 -6.30 13.42
N TYR A 70 25.70 -6.48 13.93
CA TYR A 70 25.45 -6.87 15.31
C TYR A 70 26.16 -8.19 15.67
N ASN A 71 26.05 -9.20 14.81
CA ASN A 71 26.70 -10.48 15.03
C ASN A 71 28.24 -10.36 15.18
N ARG A 72 28.87 -9.35 14.55
CA ARG A 72 30.31 -9.10 14.65
C ARG A 72 30.70 -8.38 15.94
N VAL A 73 29.85 -7.49 16.45
CA VAL A 73 30.17 -6.65 17.62
C VAL A 73 29.51 -7.10 18.92
N ARG A 74 28.61 -8.09 18.89
CA ARG A 74 27.84 -8.52 20.07
C ARG A 74 28.72 -8.84 21.28
N GLU A 75 29.81 -9.59 21.08
CA GLU A 75 30.70 -9.99 22.18
C GLU A 75 31.45 -8.77 22.77
N ALA A 76 31.87 -7.84 21.91
CA ALA A 76 32.50 -6.59 22.32
C ALA A 76 31.52 -5.68 23.09
N LEU A 77 30.26 -5.61 22.66
CA LEU A 77 29.20 -4.87 23.34
C LEU A 77 28.89 -5.44 24.73
N HIS A 78 28.99 -6.76 24.90
CA HIS A 78 28.82 -7.42 26.20
C HIS A 78 30.01 -7.21 27.12
N THR A 79 31.24 -7.35 26.59
CA THR A 79 32.47 -7.36 27.40
C THR A 79 32.94 -5.95 27.75
N ASN A 80 32.73 -4.96 26.88
CA ASN A 80 33.18 -3.58 27.06
C ASN A 80 32.06 -2.56 26.88
N ARG A 81 30.94 -2.80 27.57
CA ARG A 81 29.72 -1.97 27.46
C ARG A 81 29.95 -0.48 27.75
N ALA A 82 30.84 -0.16 28.69
CA ALA A 82 31.12 1.21 29.09
C ALA A 82 31.68 2.05 27.93
N ALA A 83 32.55 1.47 27.09
CA ALA A 83 33.14 2.15 25.93
C ALA A 83 32.10 2.51 24.85
N TYR A 84 30.95 1.85 24.84
CA TYR A 84 29.89 2.03 23.84
C TYR A 84 28.60 2.62 24.43
N ALA A 85 28.63 3.08 25.69
CA ALA A 85 27.42 3.43 26.43
C ALA A 85 26.55 4.49 25.75
N ASP A 86 27.18 5.53 25.17
CA ASP A 86 26.45 6.61 24.50
C ASP A 86 25.79 6.13 23.19
N GLU A 87 26.50 5.34 22.39
CA GLU A 87 25.96 4.78 21.15
C GLU A 87 24.84 3.78 21.44
N ILE A 88 24.99 2.94 22.48
CA ILE A 88 23.93 2.04 22.95
C ILE A 88 22.68 2.83 23.35
N ARG A 89 22.81 3.91 24.12
CA ARG A 89 21.67 4.75 24.52
C ARG A 89 20.94 5.35 23.31
N LYS A 90 21.68 5.85 22.31
CA LYS A 90 21.11 6.36 21.06
C LYS A 90 20.39 5.26 20.27
N MET A 91 21.00 4.08 20.12
CA MET A 91 20.36 2.96 19.43
C MET A 91 19.07 2.53 20.12
N GLN A 92 19.05 2.47 21.46
CA GLN A 92 17.82 2.17 22.22
C GLN A 92 16.72 3.22 22.06
N MET A 93 17.09 4.49 21.90
CA MET A 93 16.13 5.55 21.56
C MET A 93 15.57 5.34 20.15
N TYR A 94 16.44 5.12 19.16
CA TYR A 94 16.02 4.90 17.78
C TYR A 94 15.16 3.64 17.60
N ILE A 95 15.45 2.56 18.33
CA ILE A 95 14.62 1.34 18.29
C ILE A 95 13.20 1.61 18.81
N ARG A 96 13.06 2.44 19.87
CA ARG A 96 11.74 2.84 20.37
C ARG A 96 10.98 3.66 19.33
N GLU A 97 11.64 4.65 18.73
CA GLU A 97 11.06 5.48 17.68
C GLU A 97 10.64 4.67 16.45
N ILE A 98 11.48 3.73 15.99
CA ILE A 98 11.15 2.77 14.93
C ILE A 98 9.90 1.96 15.28
N THR A 99 9.78 1.52 16.53
CA THR A 99 8.63 0.72 17.00
C THR A 99 7.34 1.56 16.94
N ASP A 100 7.38 2.80 17.43
CA ASP A 100 6.24 3.71 17.42
C ASP A 100 5.82 4.09 15.99
N LEU A 101 6.79 4.37 15.11
CA LEU A 101 6.54 4.63 13.70
C LEU A 101 5.93 3.43 12.99
N SER A 102 6.44 2.23 13.26
CA SER A 102 5.93 0.99 12.66
C SER A 102 4.47 0.73 13.06
N ALA A 103 4.13 0.93 14.34
CA ALA A 103 2.75 0.82 14.81
C ALA A 103 1.83 1.84 14.12
N THR A 104 2.31 3.09 13.97
CA THR A 104 1.57 4.16 13.27
C THR A 104 1.32 3.80 11.80
N ILE A 105 2.37 3.35 11.09
CA ILE A 105 2.30 2.93 9.69
C ILE A 105 1.32 1.77 9.53
N GLN A 106 1.38 0.75 10.39
CA GLN A 106 0.48 -0.40 10.34
C GLN A 106 -0.99 0.01 10.52
N ALA A 107 -1.26 0.94 11.44
CA ALA A 107 -2.60 1.47 11.63
C ALA A 107 -3.10 2.24 10.39
N GLN A 108 -2.23 3.00 9.73
CA GLN A 108 -2.55 3.71 8.49
C GLN A 108 -2.81 2.73 7.33
N GLU A 109 -1.93 1.74 7.14
CA GLU A 109 -2.11 0.70 6.11
C GLU A 109 -3.43 -0.05 6.27
N LYS A 110 -3.80 -0.40 7.51
CA LYS A 110 -5.08 -1.06 7.78
C LYS A 110 -6.26 -0.22 7.31
N ARG A 111 -6.24 1.09 7.58
CA ARG A 111 -7.30 2.03 7.15
C ARG A 111 -7.30 2.21 5.63
N ASN A 112 -6.14 2.37 5.01
CA ASN A 112 -6.01 2.53 3.56
C ASN A 112 -6.47 1.26 2.82
N LYS A 113 -6.14 0.07 3.33
CA LYS A 113 -6.63 -1.19 2.79
C LYS A 113 -8.16 -1.25 2.80
N GLN A 114 -8.81 -0.90 3.92
CA GLN A 114 -10.26 -0.86 4.02
C GLN A 114 -10.90 0.13 3.03
N LEU A 115 -10.29 1.31 2.85
CA LEU A 115 -10.74 2.29 1.87
C LEU A 115 -10.58 1.77 0.44
N ALA A 116 -9.44 1.17 0.11
CA ALA A 116 -9.18 0.58 -1.20
C ALA A 116 -10.18 -0.54 -1.52
N GLU A 117 -10.40 -1.47 -0.60
CA GLU A 117 -11.38 -2.56 -0.73
C GLU A 117 -12.78 -2.00 -1.02
N THR A 118 -13.19 -0.97 -0.29
CA THR A 118 -14.49 -0.30 -0.46
C THR A 118 -14.58 0.41 -1.83
N LYS A 119 -13.58 1.21 -2.20
CA LYS A 119 -13.53 1.94 -3.48
C LYS A 119 -13.58 0.97 -4.66
N PHE A 120 -12.76 -0.08 -4.66
CA PHE A 120 -12.76 -1.06 -5.74
C PHE A 120 -14.02 -1.92 -5.78
N SER A 121 -14.64 -2.21 -4.64
CA SER A 121 -15.96 -2.87 -4.62
C SER A 121 -17.03 -1.99 -5.28
N ASN A 122 -17.07 -0.70 -4.97
CA ASN A 122 -17.99 0.25 -5.58
C ASN A 122 -17.78 0.40 -7.09
N ILE A 123 -16.52 0.48 -7.53
CA ILE A 123 -16.17 0.51 -8.97
C ILE A 123 -16.69 -0.74 -9.68
N ARG A 124 -16.48 -1.94 -9.11
CA ARG A 124 -16.97 -3.20 -9.67
C ARG A 124 -18.49 -3.24 -9.78
N SER A 125 -19.19 -2.78 -8.75
CA SER A 125 -20.67 -2.71 -8.73
C SER A 125 -21.20 -1.77 -9.81
N LYS A 126 -20.64 -0.55 -9.92
CA LYS A 126 -20.99 0.42 -10.98
C LYS A 126 -20.75 -0.16 -12.37
N ALA A 127 -19.60 -0.81 -12.60
CA ALA A 127 -19.31 -1.46 -13.88
C ALA A 127 -20.33 -2.58 -14.23
N LYS A 128 -20.79 -3.34 -13.23
CA LYS A 128 -21.83 -4.35 -13.41
C LYS A 128 -23.19 -3.72 -13.77
N GLU A 129 -23.54 -2.62 -13.14
CA GLU A 129 -24.77 -1.86 -13.44
C GLU A 129 -24.76 -1.30 -14.86
N VAL A 130 -23.66 -0.69 -15.30
CA VAL A 130 -23.49 -0.20 -16.67
C VAL A 130 -23.63 -1.33 -17.70
N ARG A 131 -23.04 -2.51 -17.43
CA ARG A 131 -23.21 -3.68 -18.31
C ARG A 131 -24.66 -4.17 -18.35
N LYS A 132 -25.37 -4.16 -17.21
CA LYS A 132 -26.79 -4.53 -17.14
C LYS A 132 -27.66 -3.53 -17.90
N SER A 133 -27.43 -2.22 -17.76
CA SER A 133 -28.19 -1.19 -18.46
C SER A 133 -27.97 -1.27 -19.97
N GLN A 134 -26.73 -1.45 -20.43
CA GLN A 134 -26.44 -1.65 -21.85
C GLN A 134 -27.13 -2.89 -22.41
N LYS A 135 -27.14 -3.99 -21.65
CA LYS A 135 -27.88 -5.21 -22.04
C LYS A 135 -29.38 -4.95 -22.12
N ALA A 136 -29.96 -4.25 -21.13
CA ALA A 136 -31.38 -3.92 -21.11
C ALA A 136 -31.77 -3.02 -22.29
N VAL A 137 -30.96 -2.00 -22.61
CA VAL A 137 -31.15 -1.14 -23.79
C VAL A 137 -31.05 -1.95 -25.08
N ASN A 138 -30.04 -2.80 -25.23
CA ASN A 138 -29.89 -3.65 -26.41
C ASN A 138 -31.06 -4.63 -26.58
N THR A 139 -31.55 -5.22 -25.48
CA THR A 139 -32.75 -6.08 -25.49
C THR A 139 -33.99 -5.27 -25.87
N TYR A 140 -34.17 -4.08 -25.31
CA TYR A 140 -35.29 -3.19 -25.65
C TYR A 140 -35.29 -2.82 -27.14
N TYR A 141 -34.14 -2.42 -27.70
CA TYR A 141 -34.01 -2.12 -29.13
C TYR A 141 -34.32 -3.34 -30.01
N LYS A 142 -33.83 -4.53 -29.66
CA LYS A 142 -34.15 -5.77 -30.39
C LYS A 142 -35.64 -6.09 -30.35
N THR A 143 -36.26 -6.09 -29.17
CA THR A 143 -37.69 -6.38 -29.01
C THR A 143 -38.59 -5.34 -29.68
N MET A 144 -38.18 -4.07 -29.73
CA MET A 144 -38.86 -3.01 -30.48
C MET A 144 -38.73 -3.18 -32.00
N MET A 145 -37.54 -3.52 -32.51
CA MET A 145 -37.37 -3.80 -33.94
C MET A 145 -38.10 -5.07 -34.39
N ASP A 146 -38.05 -6.13 -33.58
CA ASP A 146 -38.76 -7.39 -33.87
C ASP A 146 -40.28 -7.21 -33.81
N ARG A 147 -40.82 -6.29 -32.97
CA ARG A 147 -42.25 -5.92 -32.97
C ARG A 147 -42.69 -5.05 -34.14
N ASN A 148 -41.77 -4.38 -34.84
CA ASN A 148 -42.07 -3.70 -36.10
C ASN A 148 -42.01 -4.65 -37.31
N TYR A 149 -41.55 -5.89 -37.11
CA TYR A 149 -41.65 -7.01 -38.05
C TYR A 149 -42.79 -7.95 -37.62
N VAL A 150 -43.99 -7.40 -37.40
CA VAL A 150 -45.20 -8.21 -37.38
C VAL A 150 -45.70 -8.27 -38.82
N ASP A 151 -45.40 -9.38 -39.48
CA ASP A 151 -46.05 -9.79 -40.74
C ASP A 151 -47.57 -9.66 -40.54
N PRO A 152 -48.31 -8.93 -41.39
CA PRO A 152 -49.76 -8.85 -41.26
C PRO A 152 -50.37 -10.18 -41.68
N GLN A 153 -50.36 -11.15 -40.77
CA GLN A 153 -51.22 -12.32 -40.86
C GLN A 153 -52.65 -11.86 -40.62
N PHE A 154 -53.31 -11.49 -41.72
CA PHE A 154 -54.75 -11.51 -41.85
C PHE A 154 -55.26 -12.94 -41.62
N TYR A 155 -55.63 -13.25 -40.38
CA TYR A 155 -56.77 -14.11 -40.07
C TYR A 155 -57.90 -13.14 -39.70
N ASP A 156 -59.15 -13.24 -40.14
CA ASP A 156 -59.98 -14.28 -40.73
C ASP A 156 -61.31 -13.58 -41.12
N SER A 157 -62.04 -14.06 -42.14
CA SER A 157 -63.48 -14.37 -42.04
C SER A 157 -64.25 -14.41 -43.37
N LYS A 158 -64.76 -15.63 -43.67
CA LYS A 158 -66.06 -15.97 -44.28
C LYS A 158 -66.43 -15.43 -45.68
N LYS A 159 -66.57 -16.34 -46.66
CA LYS A 159 -67.86 -16.91 -47.09
C LYS A 159 -67.66 -18.11 -48.02
#